data_AF-A0A957H9Y4-F1
#
_entry.id   AF-A0A957H9Y4-F1
#
_cell.length_a   1.000
_cell.length_b   1.000
_cell.length_c   1.000
_cell.angle_alpha   90.00
_cell.angle_beta   90.00
_cell.angle_gamma   90.00
#
_symmetry.space_group_name_H-M   'P 1'
#
loop_
_entity.id
_entity.type
_entity.pdbx_description
1 polymer ?
#
loop_
_entity_poly.entity_id
_entity_poly.type
_entity_poly.pdbx_seq_one_letter_code
_entity_poly.pdbx_strand_id
1 'polypeptide(L)' 'MNKTPSYDPQNERQLWDEAAADFDTEADHGLRDERVREAWYDLLQSLMPAPPMHVLDIGCGTGSLT' A
#
# COMPACT_ATOMS: atom_id res chain seq x y z
N MET A 1 15.82 20.32 24.61
CA MET A 1 16.00 20.29 23.15
C MET A 1 15.66 18.87 22.69
N ASN A 2 14.43 18.64 22.25
CA ASN A 2 14.05 17.32 21.71
C ASN A 2 14.55 17.27 20.27
N LYS A 3 15.55 16.43 20.00
CA LYS A 3 16.00 16.16 18.63
C LYS A 3 14.87 15.39 17.93
N THR A 4 14.33 15.96 16.86
CA THR A 4 13.54 15.20 15.89
C THR A 4 14.40 14.03 15.40
N PRO A 5 13.88 12.79 15.32
CA PRO A 5 14.61 11.70 14.69
C PRO A 5 15.04 12.14 13.28
N SER A 6 16.32 11.97 12.94
CA SER A 6 16.77 12.16 11.57
C SER A 6 16.20 11.03 10.73
N TYR A 7 15.59 11.37 9.59
CA TYR A 7 15.22 10.41 8.57
C TYR A 7 16.48 9.68 8.06
N ASP A 8 16.45 8.36 8.08
CA ASP A 8 17.49 7.50 7.49
C ASP A 8 16.84 6.58 6.43
N PRO A 9 16.96 6.94 5.14
CA PRO A 9 16.32 6.18 4.07
C PRO A 9 16.90 4.78 3.87
N GLN A 10 18.12 4.51 4.36
CA GLN A 10 18.74 3.20 4.23
C GLN A 10 18.16 2.24 5.27
N ASN A 11 18.04 2.71 6.51
CA ASN A 11 17.38 1.97 7.58
C ASN A 11 15.91 1.69 7.23
N GLU A 12 15.18 2.66 6.70
CA GLU A 12 13.79 2.45 6.29
C GLU A 12 13.64 1.42 5.16
N ARG A 13 14.52 1.46 4.16
CA ARG A 13 14.49 0.44 3.09
C ARG A 13 14.76 -0.96 3.63
N GLN A 14 15.78 -1.10 4.48
CA GLN A 14 16.12 -2.41 5.05
C GLN A 14 14.96 -2.99 5.87
N LEU A 15 14.28 -2.16 6.67
CA LEU A 15 13.08 -2.59 7.41
C LEU A 15 11.99 -3.11 6.47
N TRP A 16 11.76 -2.43 5.34
CA TRP A 16 10.78 -2.88 4.35
C TRP A 16 11.22 -4.14 3.59
N ASP A 17 12.50 -4.27 3.25
CA ASP A 17 13.05 -5.47 2.61
C ASP A 17 12.88 -6.70 3.51
N GLU A 18 13.12 -6.55 4.82
CA GLU A 18 12.94 -7.63 5.79
C GLU A 18 11.46 -8.02 5.97
N ALA A 19 10.54 -7.05 5.95
CA ALA A 19 9.11 -7.30 6.09
C ALA A 19 8.45 -7.88 4.82
N ALA A 20 9.00 -7.61 3.64
CA ALA A 20 8.35 -7.84 2.35
C ALA A 20 7.93 -9.31 2.11
N ALA A 21 8.66 -10.28 2.66
CA ALA A 21 8.38 -11.71 2.43
C ALA A 21 7.00 -12.15 2.94
N ASP A 22 6.57 -11.60 4.08
CA ASP A 22 5.36 -12.04 4.78
C ASP A 22 4.34 -10.91 4.96
N PHE A 23 4.64 -9.68 4.52
CA PHE A 23 3.80 -8.50 4.75
C PHE A 23 2.34 -8.73 4.37
N ASP A 24 2.07 -9.32 3.20
CA ASP A 24 0.71 -9.57 2.70
C ASP A 24 -0.06 -10.68 3.45
N THR A 25 0.62 -11.42 4.33
CA THR A 25 -0.01 -12.51 5.09
C THR A 25 -0.87 -12.02 6.24
N GLU A 26 -0.62 -10.80 6.71
CA GLU A 26 -1.46 -10.14 7.70
C GLU A 26 -2.84 -9.81 7.12
N ALA A 27 -3.87 -9.85 7.98
CA ALA A 27 -5.27 -9.93 7.59
C ALA A 27 -5.78 -8.75 6.73
N ASP A 28 -5.10 -7.61 6.76
CA ASP A 28 -5.47 -6.35 6.12
C ASP A 28 -4.49 -5.88 5.03
N HIS A 29 -3.38 -6.59 4.81
CA HIS A 29 -2.32 -6.12 3.91
C HIS A 29 -2.48 -6.60 2.47
N GLY A 30 -2.78 -7.89 2.25
CA GLY A 30 -2.82 -8.48 0.91
C GLY A 30 -4.16 -8.34 0.18
N LEU A 31 -5.18 -7.73 0.78
CA LEU A 31 -6.57 -7.70 0.26
C LEU A 31 -7.09 -9.07 -0.23
N ARG A 32 -6.71 -10.14 0.46
CA ARG A 32 -7.00 -11.53 0.05
C ARG A 32 -8.44 -11.96 0.31
N ASP A 33 -9.13 -11.27 1.23
CA ASP A 33 -10.57 -11.47 1.44
C ASP A 33 -11.36 -10.74 0.36
N GLU A 34 -12.22 -11.47 -0.36
CA GLU A 34 -12.99 -10.95 -1.48
C GLU A 34 -13.86 -9.75 -1.10
N ARG A 35 -14.51 -9.80 0.06
CA ARG A 35 -15.43 -8.74 0.49
C ARG A 35 -14.67 -7.46 0.83
N VAL A 36 -13.49 -7.61 1.43
CA VAL A 36 -12.60 -6.48 1.71
C VAL A 36 -12.11 -5.87 0.40
N ARG A 37 -11.72 -6.70 -0.57
CA ARG A 37 -11.27 -6.24 -1.89
C ARG A 37 -12.37 -5.50 -2.65
N GLU A 38 -13.61 -6.02 -2.65
CA GLU A 38 -14.78 -5.34 -3.25
C GLU A 38 -15.05 -3.99 -2.57
N ALA A 39 -15.03 -3.93 -1.23
CA ALA A 39 -15.25 -2.69 -0.51
C ALA A 39 -14.20 -1.61 -0.83
N TRP A 40 -12.93 -2.00 -0.99
CA TRP A 40 -11.86 -1.11 -1.45
C TRP A 40 -12.08 -0.65 -2.89
N TYR A 41 -12.49 -1.55 -3.78
CA TYR A 41 -12.79 -1.22 -5.17
C TYR A 41 -13.89 -0.16 -5.28
N ASP A 42 -15.00 -0.35 -4.56
CA ASP A 42 -16.12 0.60 -4.56
C ASP A 42 -15.70 1.98 -4.02
N LEU A 43 -14.92 2.00 -2.93
CA LEU A 43 -14.37 3.23 -2.38
C LEU A 43 -13.50 3.96 -3.41
N LEU A 44 -12.51 3.27 -4.00
CA LEU A 44 -11.61 3.85 -4.98
C LEU A 44 -12.37 4.35 -6.20
N GLN A 45 -13.30 3.56 -6.74
CA GLN A 45 -14.12 3.94 -7.89
C GLN A 45 -14.92 5.21 -7.62
N SER A 46 -15.46 5.39 -6.41
CA SER A 46 -16.22 6.61 -6.06
C SER A 46 -15.37 7.89 -6.05
N LEU A 47 -14.05 7.75 -5.89
CA LEU A 47 -13.09 8.87 -5.82
C LEU A 47 -12.46 9.19 -7.18
N MET A 48 -12.55 8.28 -8.15
CA MET A 48 -11.92 8.44 -9.46
C MET A 48 -12.69 9.42 -10.36
N PRO A 49 -11.98 10.18 -11.23
CA PRO A 49 -12.61 11.00 -12.26
C PRO A 49 -13.32 10.13 -13.33
N ALA A 50 -14.04 10.75 -14.27
CA ALA A 50 -14.60 10.00 -15.39
C ALA A 50 -13.49 9.43 -16.31
N PRO A 51 -13.65 8.21 -16.87
CA PRO A 51 -12.67 7.61 -17.78
C PRO A 51 -12.63 8.32 -19.15
N PRO A 52 -11.49 8.22 -19.89
CA PRO A 52 -10.28 7.48 -19.55
C PRO A 52 -9.39 8.24 -18.54
N MET A 53 -8.67 7.49 -17.71
CA MET A 53 -7.71 8.03 -16.74
C MET A 53 -6.44 7.18 -16.69
N HIS A 54 -5.34 7.78 -16.27
CA HIS A 54 -4.07 7.11 -16.02
C HIS A 54 -3.77 7.17 -14.53
N VAL A 55 -3.57 6.01 -13.89
CA VAL A 55 -3.33 5.89 -12.45
C VAL A 55 -1.88 5.49 -12.19
N LEU A 56 -1.26 6.13 -11.20
CA LEU A 56 0.06 5.75 -10.67
C LEU A 56 -0.13 5.25 -9.24
N ASP A 57 0.17 3.97 -9.02
CA ASP A 57 0.17 3.34 -7.69
C ASP A 57 1.58 3.46 -7.06
N ILE A 58 1.72 4.27 -6.01
CA ILE A 58 2.99 4.56 -5.35
C ILE A 58 3.10 3.73 -4.08
N GLY A 59 4.15 2.92 -3.98
CA GLY A 59 4.29 1.98 -2.87
C GLY A 59 3.34 0.81 -3.01
N CYS A 60 3.12 0.35 -4.25
CA CYS A 60 2.14 -0.69 -4.60
C CYS A 60 2.36 -2.06 -3.95
N GLY A 61 3.47 -2.25 -3.23
CA GLY A 61 3.82 -3.53 -2.62
C GLY A 61 3.87 -4.64 -3.68
N THR A 62 3.06 -5.67 -3.49
CA THR A 62 2.89 -6.79 -4.43
C THR A 62 1.83 -6.56 -5.51
N GLY A 63 1.22 -5.37 -5.55
CA GLY A 63 0.24 -4.99 -6.56
C GLY A 63 -1.21 -5.33 -6.20
N SER A 64 -1.58 -5.35 -4.92
CA SER A 64 -2.94 -5.71 -4.45
C SER A 64 -4.08 -4.86 -5.05
N LEU A 65 -3.78 -3.70 -5.64
CA LEU A 65 -4.75 -2.79 -6.27
C LEU A 65 -4.72 -2.80 -7.81
N THR A 66 -3.90 -3.67 -8.43
CA THR A 66 -3.82 -3.83 -9.91
C THR A 66 -4.58 -5.08 -10.36
#